data_AF-A0A3P7IH29-F1
#
_entry.id   AF-A0A3P7IH29-F1
#
_cell.length_a   1.000
_cell.length_b   1.000
_cell.length_c   1.000
_cell.angle_alpha   90.00
_cell.angle_beta   90.00
_cell.angle_gamma   90.00
#
_symmetry.space_group_name_H-M   'P 1'
#
loop_
_entity.id
_entity.type
_entity.pdbx_description
1 polymer ?
#
loop_
_entity_poly.entity_id
_entity_poly.type
_entity_poly.pdbx_seq_one_letter_code
_entity_poly.pdbx_strand_id
1 'polypeptide(L)'
;VRDANDLLSCPAENFRENLIHPDELSALSRRDQTEVLFRILKEMRREKCGFFKSLYVVADARCPVIRFRAYDTHLVELSVDNSIGYQKSAYLGALVQGDQSGLLRKIILSLRLWAMSNGVFSSEKKKKYANAIRVDFVIPPFTLAEVDLRNLFKKFFVSCVENQLDKLVFSPRRGALIPLAELQEQMNSKPISVLFVQSISYLFTRMPSPGSDRADR
;
A
#
# COMPACT_ATOMS: atom_id res chain seq x y z
N VAL A 1 17.00 -13.09 -23.06
CA VAL A 1 16.72 -12.82 -21.63
C VAL A 1 18.08 -12.60 -20.99
N ARG A 2 18.37 -11.37 -20.58
CA ARG A 2 19.58 -10.99 -19.83
C ARG A 2 19.56 -11.64 -18.45
N ASP A 3 20.73 -11.96 -17.91
CA ASP A 3 20.83 -12.39 -16.53
C ASP A 3 20.75 -11.20 -15.55
N ALA A 4 20.73 -11.50 -14.24
CA ALA A 4 20.61 -10.49 -13.19
C ALA A 4 21.79 -9.49 -13.17
N ASN A 5 23.01 -9.99 -13.40
CA ASN A 5 24.23 -9.16 -13.37
C ASN A 5 24.28 -8.27 -14.61
N ASP A 6 23.91 -8.80 -15.77
CA ASP A 6 23.76 -8.05 -17.00
C ASP A 6 22.74 -6.92 -16.81
N LEU A 7 21.58 -7.21 -16.24
CA LEU A 7 20.54 -6.20 -16.05
C LEU A 7 20.97 -5.10 -15.05
N LEU A 8 21.69 -5.46 -13.99
CA LEU A 8 22.19 -4.52 -12.98
C LEU A 8 23.39 -3.70 -13.44
N SER A 9 24.21 -4.22 -14.34
CA SER A 9 25.37 -3.52 -14.90
C SER A 9 25.04 -2.74 -16.18
N CYS A 10 23.96 -3.10 -16.89
CA CYS A 10 23.56 -2.43 -18.12
C CYS A 10 23.27 -0.94 -17.87
N PRO A 11 23.88 -0.03 -18.66
CA PRO A 11 23.55 1.39 -18.66
C PRO A 11 22.07 1.64 -19.01
N ALA A 12 21.43 2.58 -18.31
CA ALA A 12 20.00 2.84 -18.48
C ALA A 12 19.62 3.33 -19.89
N GLU A 13 20.55 3.97 -20.59
CA GLU A 13 20.38 4.47 -21.96
C GLU A 13 20.07 3.32 -22.95
N ASN A 14 20.65 2.14 -22.72
CA ASN A 14 20.50 0.98 -23.59
C ASN A 14 19.09 0.38 -23.56
N PHE A 15 18.29 0.66 -22.51
CA PHE A 15 16.93 0.14 -22.38
C PHE A 15 15.93 0.78 -23.36
N ARG A 16 16.32 1.80 -24.12
CA ARG A 16 15.48 2.41 -25.16
C ARG A 16 15.28 1.48 -26.36
N GLU A 17 16.37 0.86 -26.79
CA GLU A 17 16.40 -0.04 -27.94
C GLU A 17 16.30 -1.50 -27.50
N ASN A 18 16.77 -1.81 -26.29
CA ASN A 18 16.73 -3.15 -25.71
C ASN A 18 15.83 -3.18 -24.47
N LEU A 19 14.52 -3.14 -24.73
CA LEU A 19 13.47 -3.13 -23.70
C LEU A 19 13.67 -4.25 -22.68
N ILE A 20 13.26 -3.99 -21.43
CA ILE A 20 13.32 -4.97 -20.34
C ILE A 20 12.15 -5.92 -20.47
N HIS A 21 12.43 -7.22 -20.55
CA HIS A 21 11.38 -8.23 -20.55
C HIS A 21 10.80 -8.38 -19.13
N PRO A 22 9.48 -8.57 -18.96
CA PRO A 22 8.88 -8.76 -17.63
C PRO A 22 9.57 -9.84 -16.79
N ASP A 23 9.99 -10.94 -17.43
CA ASP A 23 10.67 -12.06 -16.76
C ASP A 23 12.10 -11.71 -16.29
N GLU A 24 12.78 -10.80 -16.98
CA GLU A 24 14.11 -10.32 -16.56
C GLU A 24 14.00 -9.52 -15.26
N LEU A 25 12.96 -8.69 -15.16
CA LEU A 25 12.72 -7.87 -13.98
C LEU A 25 12.18 -8.72 -12.82
N SER A 26 11.26 -9.65 -13.07
CA SER A 26 10.67 -10.49 -12.02
C SER A 26 11.67 -11.47 -11.40
N ALA A 27 12.74 -11.84 -12.12
CA ALA A 27 13.83 -12.66 -11.61
C ALA A 27 14.71 -11.94 -10.57
N LEU A 28 14.69 -10.61 -10.51
CA LEU A 28 15.47 -9.81 -9.55
C LEU A 28 14.80 -9.74 -8.17
N SER A 29 15.59 -9.50 -7.14
CA SER A 29 15.05 -9.12 -5.83
C SER A 29 14.29 -7.79 -5.92
N ARG A 30 13.31 -7.53 -5.05
CA ARG A 30 12.56 -6.25 -5.08
C ARG A 30 13.45 -5.02 -4.93
N ARG A 31 14.56 -5.15 -4.19
CA ARG A 31 15.56 -4.09 -4.05
C ARG A 31 16.24 -3.81 -5.39
N ASP A 32 16.66 -4.85 -6.09
CA ASP A 32 17.33 -4.75 -7.38
C ASP A 32 16.39 -4.29 -8.48
N GLN A 33 15.14 -4.75 -8.48
CA GLN A 33 14.08 -4.22 -9.35
C GLN A 33 13.90 -2.70 -9.15
N THR A 34 13.88 -2.26 -7.90
CA THR A 34 13.76 -0.83 -7.55
C THR A 34 14.98 -0.05 -8.05
N GLU A 35 16.18 -0.62 -7.94
CA GLU A 35 17.41 0.01 -8.43
C GLU A 35 17.42 0.14 -9.96
N VAL A 36 17.07 -0.93 -10.69
CA VAL A 36 16.93 -0.89 -12.17
C VAL A 36 15.94 0.23 -12.56
N LEU A 37 14.77 0.26 -11.93
CA LEU A 37 13.75 1.26 -12.24
C LEU A 37 14.18 2.68 -11.88
N PHE A 38 14.90 2.85 -10.76
CA PHE A 38 15.48 4.14 -10.38
C PHE A 38 16.48 4.66 -11.41
N ARG A 39 17.37 3.79 -11.92
CA ARG A 39 18.34 4.16 -12.96
C ARG A 39 17.64 4.62 -14.25
N ILE A 40 16.58 3.94 -14.65
CA ILE A 40 15.74 4.34 -15.79
C ILE A 40 15.11 5.72 -15.56
N LEU A 41 14.48 5.93 -14.40
CA LEU A 41 13.87 7.23 -14.07
C LEU A 41 14.89 8.36 -13.97
N LYS A 42 16.10 8.07 -13.49
CA LYS A 42 17.22 9.02 -13.43
C LYS A 42 17.68 9.42 -14.83
N GLU A 43 17.71 8.48 -15.77
CA GLU A 43 18.02 8.76 -17.17
C GLU A 43 16.90 9.59 -17.83
N MET A 44 15.64 9.19 -17.65
CA MET A 44 14.49 9.96 -18.14
C MET A 44 14.43 11.38 -17.57
N ARG A 45 14.90 11.59 -16.33
CA ARG A 45 15.00 12.91 -15.71
C ARG A 45 15.97 13.83 -16.45
N ARG A 46 17.05 13.30 -17.05
CA ARG A 46 18.00 14.11 -17.84
C ARG A 46 17.31 14.71 -19.07
N GLU A 47 16.36 13.99 -19.64
CA GLU A 47 15.61 14.42 -20.83
C GLU A 47 14.38 15.26 -20.51
N LYS A 48 13.59 14.83 -19.52
CA LYS A 48 12.33 15.47 -19.14
C LYS A 48 12.54 16.45 -18.00
N CYS A 49 13.06 17.62 -18.34
CA CYS A 49 13.33 18.68 -17.37
C CYS A 49 12.05 19.02 -16.58
N GLY A 50 12.14 18.89 -15.25
CA GLY A 50 11.08 19.28 -14.33
C GLY A 50 10.09 18.17 -13.95
N PHE A 51 9.89 17.09 -14.72
CA PHE A 51 8.90 16.07 -14.32
C PHE A 51 9.36 15.26 -13.10
N PHE A 52 10.62 14.80 -13.06
CA PHE A 52 11.14 13.99 -11.94
C PHE A 52 11.97 14.85 -10.96
N LYS A 53 11.35 15.84 -10.31
CA LYS A 53 12.04 16.66 -9.29
C LYS A 53 12.27 15.87 -8.01
N SER A 54 13.37 16.13 -7.31
CA SER A 54 13.69 15.47 -6.03
C SER A 54 13.55 13.95 -6.08
N LEU A 55 14.09 13.31 -7.11
CA LEU A 55 14.06 11.85 -7.31
C LEU A 55 15.07 11.15 -6.38
N TYR A 56 14.61 10.22 -5.54
CA TYR A 56 15.44 9.39 -4.64
C TYR A 56 14.78 8.05 -4.29
N VAL A 57 15.58 7.09 -3.80
CA VAL A 57 15.11 5.79 -3.33
C VAL A 57 14.98 5.80 -1.80
N VAL A 58 13.91 5.20 -1.30
CA VAL A 58 13.70 4.87 0.12
C VAL A 58 13.84 3.36 0.27
N ALA A 59 15.04 2.92 0.62
CA ALA A 59 15.41 1.49 0.63
C ALA A 59 15.11 0.78 1.96
N ASP A 60 14.99 1.53 3.06
CA ASP A 60 14.76 1.06 4.43
C ASP A 60 13.28 0.79 4.74
N ALA A 61 12.39 1.07 3.80
CA ALA A 61 10.97 0.73 3.92
C ALA A 61 10.72 -0.77 3.71
N ARG A 62 9.68 -1.30 4.37
CA ARG A 62 9.21 -2.69 4.20
C ARG A 62 8.96 -3.09 2.73
N CYS A 63 8.59 -2.10 1.91
CA CYS A 63 8.57 -2.18 0.46
C CYS A 63 9.39 -0.99 -0.04
N PRO A 64 10.55 -1.21 -0.68
CA PRO A 64 11.34 -0.13 -1.24
C PRO A 64 10.52 0.70 -2.22
N VAL A 65 10.65 2.03 -2.15
CA VAL A 65 9.92 2.94 -3.04
C VAL A 65 10.83 4.00 -3.61
N ILE A 66 10.52 4.42 -4.83
CA ILE A 66 11.13 5.56 -5.49
C ILE A 66 10.23 6.76 -5.27
N ARG A 67 10.76 7.81 -4.66
CA ARG A 67 10.05 9.07 -4.42
C ARG A 67 10.52 10.13 -5.38
N PHE A 68 9.57 10.87 -5.95
CA PHE A 68 9.85 12.08 -6.70
C PHE A 68 8.67 13.04 -6.62
N ARG A 69 8.91 14.30 -6.97
CA ARG A 69 7.85 15.27 -7.23
C ARG A 69 7.61 15.35 -8.73
N ALA A 70 6.39 15.06 -9.14
CA ALA A 70 5.91 15.36 -10.49
C ALA A 70 5.80 16.87 -10.61
N TYR A 71 6.74 17.50 -11.31
CA TYR A 71 6.93 18.96 -11.27
C TYR A 71 7.08 19.45 -9.82
N ASP A 72 6.46 20.57 -9.45
CA ASP A 72 6.45 21.06 -8.06
C ASP A 72 5.15 20.71 -7.31
N THR A 73 4.29 19.90 -7.93
CA THR A 73 2.88 19.79 -7.55
C THR A 73 2.59 18.54 -6.73
N HIS A 74 2.91 17.36 -7.25
CA HIS A 74 2.49 16.09 -6.67
C HIS A 74 3.70 15.31 -6.17
N LEU A 75 3.65 14.84 -4.92
CA LEU A 75 4.62 13.85 -4.45
C LEU A 75 4.13 12.49 -4.94
N VAL A 76 5.01 11.76 -5.61
CA VAL A 76 4.74 10.43 -6.16
C VAL A 76 5.65 9.43 -5.47
N GLU A 77 5.06 8.31 -5.07
CA GLU A 77 5.75 7.14 -4.54
C GLU A 77 5.50 5.98 -5.49
N LEU A 78 6.58 5.49 -6.10
CA LEU A 78 6.55 4.35 -7.00
C LEU A 78 7.14 3.14 -6.27
N SER A 79 6.30 2.16 -5.95
CA SER A 79 6.72 0.86 -5.43
C SER A 79 6.79 -0.16 -6.55
N VAL A 80 7.79 -1.04 -6.53
CA VAL A 80 7.89 -2.17 -7.47
C VAL A 80 7.30 -3.43 -6.84
N ASP A 81 6.53 -4.19 -7.63
CA ASP A 81 5.91 -5.46 -7.21
C ASP A 81 5.09 -5.38 -5.89
N ASN A 82 4.37 -4.27 -5.69
CA ASN A 82 3.52 -4.08 -4.51
C ASN A 82 2.08 -4.55 -4.76
N SER A 83 1.92 -5.85 -5.05
CA SER A 83 0.62 -6.48 -5.30
C SER A 83 -0.36 -6.28 -4.13
N ILE A 84 0.14 -6.31 -2.89
CA ILE A 84 -0.67 -6.11 -1.67
C ILE A 84 -1.25 -4.69 -1.61
N GLY A 85 -0.42 -3.66 -1.78
CA GLY A 85 -0.86 -2.26 -1.72
C GLY A 85 -1.89 -1.96 -2.82
N TYR A 86 -1.67 -2.55 -3.98
CA TYR A 86 -2.58 -2.49 -5.10
C TYR A 86 -3.93 -3.17 -4.82
N GLN A 87 -3.94 -4.44 -4.39
CA GLN A 87 -5.16 -5.18 -4.04
C GLN A 87 -6.00 -4.45 -2.98
N LYS A 88 -5.34 -3.90 -1.95
CA LYS A 88 -6.03 -3.10 -0.92
C LYS A 88 -6.74 -1.88 -1.50
N SER A 89 -6.05 -1.15 -2.38
CA SER A 89 -6.59 0.05 -3.02
C SER A 89 -7.79 -0.28 -3.91
N ALA A 90 -7.67 -1.34 -4.71
CA ALA A 90 -8.74 -1.82 -5.57
C ALA A 90 -9.96 -2.32 -4.76
N TYR A 91 -9.74 -3.05 -3.65
CA TYR A 91 -10.82 -3.49 -2.77
C TYR A 91 -11.59 -2.31 -2.15
N LEU A 92 -10.89 -1.30 -1.63
CA LEU A 92 -11.52 -0.08 -1.11
C LEU A 92 -12.29 0.68 -2.21
N GLY A 93 -11.74 0.73 -3.42
CA GLY A 93 -12.40 1.30 -4.59
C GLY A 93 -13.72 0.60 -4.91
N ALA A 94 -13.71 -0.73 -4.95
CA ALA A 94 -14.89 -1.52 -5.19
C ALA A 94 -15.94 -1.37 -4.07
N LEU A 95 -15.53 -1.24 -2.80
CA LEU A 95 -16.47 -1.03 -1.68
C LEU A 95 -17.21 0.29 -1.85
N VAL A 96 -16.48 1.35 -2.20
CA VAL A 96 -17.05 2.67 -2.45
C VAL A 96 -17.98 2.66 -3.67
N GLN A 97 -17.66 1.89 -4.71
CA GLN A 97 -18.50 1.74 -5.90
C GLN A 97 -19.75 0.89 -5.64
N GLY A 98 -19.67 -0.10 -4.74
CA GLY A 98 -20.80 -0.95 -4.37
C GLY A 98 -21.91 -0.22 -3.62
N ASP A 99 -21.57 0.82 -2.84
CA ASP A 99 -22.53 1.64 -2.10
C ASP A 99 -23.34 2.57 -3.03
N GLN A 100 -24.60 2.21 -3.27
CA GLN A 100 -25.52 2.98 -4.11
C GLN A 100 -25.93 4.33 -3.51
N SER A 101 -25.80 4.51 -2.19
CA SER A 101 -26.16 5.77 -1.54
C SER A 101 -25.07 6.85 -1.65
N GLY A 102 -23.83 6.45 -1.96
CA GLY A 102 -22.65 7.30 -1.93
C GLY A 102 -22.25 7.80 -0.53
N LEU A 103 -22.89 7.32 0.53
CA LEU A 103 -22.63 7.74 1.91
C LEU A 103 -21.29 7.19 2.43
N LEU A 104 -20.88 5.99 2.02
CA LEU A 104 -19.62 5.39 2.44
C LEU A 104 -18.42 6.29 2.09
N ARG A 105 -18.42 6.85 0.87
CA ARG A 105 -17.40 7.82 0.45
C ARG A 105 -17.40 9.07 1.35
N LYS A 106 -18.59 9.59 1.69
CA LYS A 106 -18.74 10.76 2.57
C LYS A 106 -18.24 10.45 3.98
N ILE A 107 -18.53 9.27 4.53
CA ILE A 107 -18.05 8.82 5.84
C ILE A 107 -16.52 8.76 5.86
N ILE A 108 -15.91 8.09 4.88
CA ILE A 108 -14.45 7.94 4.78
C ILE A 108 -13.77 9.31 4.71
N LEU A 109 -14.28 10.23 3.88
CA LEU A 109 -13.74 11.58 3.75
C LEU A 109 -13.91 12.40 5.04
N SER A 110 -15.07 12.30 5.69
CA SER A 110 -15.36 13.04 6.93
C SER A 110 -14.46 12.57 8.08
N LEU A 111 -14.30 11.25 8.26
CA LEU A 111 -13.38 10.68 9.25
C LEU A 111 -11.93 11.10 8.98
N ARG A 112 -11.51 11.11 7.71
CA ARG A 112 -10.17 11.56 7.33
C ARG A 112 -9.94 13.02 7.71
N LEU A 113 -10.87 13.91 7.37
CA LEU A 113 -10.76 15.34 7.69
C LEU A 113 -10.80 15.59 9.21
N TRP A 114 -11.68 14.88 9.92
CA TRP A 114 -11.73 14.91 11.38
C TRP A 114 -10.40 14.46 12.00
N ALA A 115 -9.84 13.34 11.56
CA ALA A 115 -8.56 12.82 12.09
C ALA A 115 -7.40 13.80 11.81
N MET A 116 -7.39 14.43 10.63
CA MET A 116 -6.39 15.45 10.28
C MET A 116 -6.53 16.72 11.16
N SER A 117 -7.75 17.22 11.34
CA SER A 117 -8.02 18.43 12.15
C SER A 117 -7.72 18.24 13.64
N ASN A 118 -7.75 17.00 14.13
CA ASN A 118 -7.44 16.65 15.52
C ASN A 118 -6.01 16.11 15.69
N GLY A 119 -5.15 16.21 14.68
CA GLY A 119 -3.75 15.78 14.76
C GLY A 119 -3.53 14.27 14.95
N VAL A 120 -4.57 13.44 14.75
CA VAL A 120 -4.48 11.97 14.84
C VAL A 120 -3.54 11.42 13.75
N PHE A 121 -3.53 12.06 12.58
CA PHE A 121 -2.51 11.83 11.57
C PHE A 121 -1.42 12.88 11.69
N SER A 122 -0.17 12.44 11.88
CA SER A 122 1.00 13.30 11.70
C SER A 122 1.02 13.76 10.24
N SER A 123 0.68 15.02 10.00
CA SER A 123 0.85 15.59 8.67
C SER A 123 2.36 15.80 8.45
N GLU A 124 3.03 14.83 7.85
CA GLU A 124 3.90 15.26 6.76
C GLU A 124 2.99 16.04 5.81
N LYS A 125 3.37 17.24 5.36
CA LYS A 125 2.59 18.03 4.41
C LYS A 125 2.35 17.22 3.13
N LYS A 126 1.33 16.35 3.11
CA LYS A 126 1.15 15.32 2.09
C LYS A 126 0.31 15.86 0.94
N LYS A 127 1.06 16.25 -0.11
CA LYS A 127 0.61 16.55 -1.46
C LYS A 127 -0.09 15.32 -2.07
N LYS A 128 -1.02 15.58 -3.00
CA LYS A 128 -1.80 14.58 -3.73
C LYS A 128 -0.89 13.50 -4.36
N TYR A 129 -1.28 12.24 -4.22
CA TYR A 129 -0.64 11.07 -4.82
C TYR A 129 -1.53 10.50 -5.93
N ALA A 130 -0.95 9.93 -6.98
CA ALA A 130 -1.67 9.25 -8.05
C ALA A 130 -1.20 7.79 -8.13
N ASN A 131 -2.14 6.85 -8.12
CA ASN A 131 -1.89 5.42 -8.36
C ASN A 131 -2.86 4.95 -9.44
N ALA A 132 -2.37 4.26 -10.47
CA ALA A 132 -3.20 3.73 -11.54
C ALA A 132 -2.69 2.36 -12.02
N ILE A 133 -3.32 1.29 -11.52
CA ILE A 133 -3.50 -0.03 -12.14
C ILE A 133 -4.90 -0.50 -11.68
N ARG A 134 -5.59 -1.41 -12.40
CA ARG A 134 -6.99 -1.83 -12.13
C ARG A 134 -7.14 -3.34 -11.93
N VAL A 135 -7.56 -3.75 -10.72
CA VAL A 135 -8.01 -5.12 -10.38
C VAL A 135 -9.47 -4.98 -10.03
N ASP A 136 -10.29 -5.84 -10.64
CA ASP A 136 -11.73 -5.81 -10.42
C ASP A 136 -12.07 -6.72 -9.23
N PHE A 137 -12.63 -6.13 -8.17
CA PHE A 137 -13.31 -6.87 -7.11
C PHE A 137 -14.80 -6.85 -7.39
N VAL A 138 -15.46 -8.01 -7.28
CA VAL A 138 -16.92 -8.08 -7.34
C VAL A 138 -17.45 -7.87 -5.93
N ILE A 139 -18.04 -6.71 -5.70
CA ILE A 139 -18.76 -6.40 -4.45
C ILE A 139 -20.23 -6.27 -4.83
N PRO A 140 -21.12 -7.11 -4.26
CA PRO A 140 -22.55 -6.98 -4.49
C PRO A 140 -23.01 -5.57 -4.15
N PRO A 141 -23.93 -4.96 -4.93
CA PRO A 141 -24.49 -3.66 -4.59
C PRO A 141 -25.09 -3.68 -3.18
N PHE A 142 -24.83 -2.63 -2.42
CA PHE A 142 -25.43 -2.40 -1.11
C PHE A 142 -25.79 -0.93 -0.97
N THR A 143 -26.57 -0.57 0.05
CA THR A 143 -26.95 0.82 0.30
C THR A 143 -26.85 1.14 1.78
N LEU A 144 -26.32 2.32 2.09
CA LEU A 144 -26.34 2.88 3.44
C LEU A 144 -27.45 3.93 3.62
N ALA A 145 -28.38 4.07 2.67
CA ALA A 145 -29.38 5.15 2.66
C ALA A 145 -30.27 5.16 3.92
N GLU A 146 -30.56 3.99 4.49
CA GLU A 146 -31.39 3.83 5.69
C GLU A 146 -30.57 3.86 6.99
N VAL A 147 -29.25 4.04 6.90
CA VAL A 147 -28.38 4.07 8.07
C VAL A 147 -28.38 5.47 8.69
N ASP A 148 -28.79 5.56 9.96
CA ASP A 148 -28.61 6.78 10.75
C ASP A 148 -27.11 7.02 10.99
N LEU A 149 -26.52 7.87 10.15
CA LEU A 149 -25.12 8.22 10.20
C LEU A 149 -24.74 8.86 11.54
N ARG A 150 -25.60 9.72 12.11
CA ARG A 150 -25.29 10.39 13.39
C ARG A 150 -25.15 9.37 14.50
N ASN A 151 -26.09 8.42 14.57
CA ASN A 151 -26.03 7.33 15.52
C ASN A 151 -24.82 6.41 15.24
N LEU A 152 -24.55 6.09 13.98
CA LEU A 152 -23.39 5.28 13.58
C LEU A 152 -22.07 5.92 14.03
N PHE A 153 -21.87 7.22 13.78
CA PHE A 153 -20.67 7.94 14.21
C PHE A 153 -20.52 7.94 15.73
N LYS A 154 -21.60 8.21 16.47
CA LYS A 154 -21.60 8.13 17.94
C LYS A 154 -21.18 6.75 18.41
N LYS A 155 -21.83 5.69 17.90
CA LYS A 155 -21.50 4.30 18.24
C LYS A 155 -20.06 3.93 17.92
N PHE A 156 -19.54 4.39 16.78
CA PHE A 156 -18.15 4.16 16.39
C PHE A 156 -17.17 4.77 17.40
N PHE A 157 -17.31 6.06 17.72
CA PHE A 157 -16.40 6.71 18.68
C PHE A 157 -16.55 6.18 20.10
N VAL A 158 -17.79 5.93 20.55
CA VAL A 158 -18.05 5.28 21.84
C VAL A 158 -17.38 3.91 21.90
N SER A 159 -17.52 3.08 20.86
CA SER A 159 -16.84 1.79 20.76
C SER A 159 -15.32 1.93 20.81
N CYS A 160 -14.73 2.93 20.13
CA CYS A 160 -13.27 3.16 20.22
C CYS A 160 -12.79 3.55 21.63
N VAL A 161 -13.63 4.19 22.44
CA VAL A 161 -13.26 4.65 23.79
C VAL A 161 -13.54 3.59 24.86
N GLU A 162 -14.64 2.86 24.75
CA GLU A 162 -15.06 1.88 25.76
C GLU A 162 -14.33 0.54 25.65
N ASN A 163 -13.84 0.19 24.46
CA ASN A 163 -13.17 -1.09 24.25
C ASN A 163 -11.67 -1.02 24.54
N GLN A 164 -11.12 -2.14 25.03
CA GLN A 164 -9.67 -2.34 25.19
C GLN A 164 -9.03 -2.61 23.82
N LEU A 165 -8.79 -1.55 23.05
CA LEU A 165 -8.29 -1.62 21.66
C LEU A 165 -6.91 -2.31 21.54
N ASP A 166 -6.12 -2.34 22.61
CA ASP A 166 -4.85 -3.05 22.71
C ASP A 166 -5.01 -4.59 22.76
N LYS A 167 -6.24 -5.07 23.02
CA LYS A 167 -6.58 -6.50 23.06
C LYS A 167 -7.49 -6.94 21.93
N LEU A 168 -7.89 -6.01 21.06
CA LEU A 168 -8.84 -6.27 19.98
C LEU A 168 -8.24 -5.97 18.61
N VAL A 169 -8.74 -6.67 17.60
CA VAL A 169 -8.38 -6.48 16.20
C VAL A 169 -9.63 -6.16 15.39
N PHE A 170 -9.61 -5.04 14.68
CA PHE A 170 -10.59 -4.80 13.63
C PHE A 170 -10.32 -5.76 12.47
N SER A 171 -11.21 -6.75 12.27
CA SER A 171 -11.09 -7.75 11.21
C SER A 171 -12.10 -7.48 10.10
N PRO A 172 -11.69 -6.88 8.96
CA PRO A 172 -12.56 -6.76 7.80
C PRO A 172 -13.00 -8.11 7.25
N ARG A 173 -12.20 -9.16 7.44
CA ARG A 173 -12.51 -10.53 6.98
C ARG A 173 -13.67 -11.15 7.73
N ARG A 174 -13.77 -10.86 9.03
CA ARG A 174 -14.86 -11.35 9.89
C ARG A 174 -15.97 -10.31 10.08
N GLY A 175 -15.79 -9.10 9.54
CA GLY A 175 -16.72 -7.99 9.71
C GLY A 175 -16.90 -7.56 11.16
N ALA A 176 -15.91 -7.80 12.03
CA ALA A 176 -16.06 -7.67 13.49
C ALA A 176 -14.77 -7.23 14.20
N LEU A 177 -14.94 -6.75 15.43
CA LEU A 177 -13.89 -6.66 16.44
C LEU A 177 -13.71 -8.05 17.07
N ILE A 178 -12.49 -8.58 17.04
CA ILE A 178 -12.17 -9.89 17.60
C ILE A 178 -11.01 -9.80 18.59
N PRO A 179 -10.93 -10.69 19.60
CA PRO A 179 -9.77 -10.77 20.49
C PRO A 179 -8.46 -11.01 19.73
N LEU A 180 -7.41 -10.27 20.10
CA LEU A 180 -6.06 -10.43 19.54
C LEU A 180 -5.50 -11.84 19.78
N ALA A 181 -5.88 -12.47 20.90
CA ALA A 181 -5.52 -13.84 21.22
C ALA A 181 -5.93 -14.85 20.13
N GLU A 182 -7.06 -14.61 19.44
CA GLU A 182 -7.53 -15.48 18.36
C GLU A 182 -6.66 -15.41 17.09
N LEU A 183 -5.80 -14.39 16.97
CA LEU A 183 -4.90 -14.22 15.84
C LEU A 183 -3.42 -14.45 16.19
N GLN A 184 -3.10 -14.75 17.45
CA GLN A 184 -1.73 -14.76 17.93
C GLN A 184 -0.85 -15.80 17.24
N GLU A 185 -1.41 -16.97 16.89
CA GLU A 185 -0.73 -18.01 16.11
C GLU A 185 -0.51 -17.62 14.63
N GLN A 186 -1.28 -16.65 14.13
CA GLN A 186 -1.25 -16.20 12.74
C GLN A 186 -0.36 -14.96 12.53
N MET A 187 0.21 -14.40 13.62
CA MET A 187 1.01 -13.18 13.58
C MET A 187 2.49 -13.47 13.37
N ASN A 188 3.08 -12.87 12.33
CA ASN A 188 4.50 -13.02 12.01
C ASN A 188 5.45 -12.23 12.94
N SER A 189 4.91 -11.37 13.81
CA SER A 189 5.71 -10.53 14.70
C SER A 189 4.92 -10.12 15.93
N LYS A 190 5.63 -9.84 17.03
CA LYS A 190 4.99 -9.29 18.24
C LYS A 190 4.33 -7.95 17.94
N PRO A 191 3.11 -7.72 18.42
CA PRO A 191 2.43 -6.44 18.29
C PRO A 191 3.19 -5.33 19.03
N ILE A 192 3.35 -4.16 18.39
CA ILE A 192 4.05 -2.98 18.95
C ILE A 192 3.13 -1.75 19.00
N SER A 193 1.83 -1.95 18.79
CA SER A 193 0.82 -0.89 18.66
C SER A 193 -0.28 -1.04 19.70
N VAL A 194 -1.02 0.04 19.95
CA VAL A 194 -2.25 0.04 20.78
C VAL A 194 -3.52 -0.16 19.95
N LEU A 195 -3.38 -0.22 18.62
CA LEU A 195 -4.47 -0.41 17.67
C LEU A 195 -4.07 -1.44 16.62
N PHE A 196 -4.92 -2.45 16.44
CA PHE A 196 -4.72 -3.52 15.47
C PHE A 196 -5.83 -3.56 14.42
N VAL A 197 -5.43 -3.57 13.15
CA VAL A 197 -6.34 -3.71 12.01
C VAL A 197 -5.82 -4.82 11.11
N GLN A 198 -6.64 -5.84 10.87
CA GLN A 198 -6.27 -6.94 10.00
C GLN A 198 -6.26 -6.47 8.54
N SER A 199 -5.16 -6.77 7.85
CA SER A 199 -5.04 -6.51 6.42
C SER A 199 -5.86 -7.53 5.62
N ILE A 200 -6.66 -7.03 4.67
CA ILE A 200 -7.55 -7.83 3.83
C ILE A 200 -6.80 -8.81 2.92
N SER A 201 -5.54 -8.52 2.55
CA SER A 201 -4.79 -9.28 1.54
C SER A 201 -3.81 -10.35 2.06
N TYR A 202 -3.61 -10.51 3.38
CA TYR A 202 -2.77 -11.63 3.87
C TYR A 202 -3.57 -12.93 3.85
N LEU A 203 -3.80 -13.48 2.66
CA LEU A 203 -4.12 -14.91 2.55
C LEU A 203 -2.89 -15.68 3.05
N PHE A 204 -3.12 -16.73 3.83
CA PHE A 204 -2.08 -17.66 4.24
C PHE A 204 -1.37 -18.21 3.00
N THR A 205 -0.23 -17.65 2.67
CA THR A 205 0.86 -18.33 1.98
C THR A 205 2.13 -17.98 2.73
N ARG A 206 2.84 -19.02 3.21
CA ARG A 206 4.21 -18.90 3.71
C ARG A 206 5.01 -18.11 2.68
N MET A 207 5.37 -16.87 3.00
CA MET A 207 6.53 -16.24 2.36
C MET A 207 7.75 -16.84 3.08
N PRO A 208 8.77 -17.34 2.35
CA PRO A 208 9.97 -17.84 2.99
C PRO A 208 10.60 -16.73 3.83
N SER A 209 10.98 -17.07 5.05
CA SER A 209 11.77 -16.20 5.91
C SER A 209 13.01 -15.74 5.15
N PRO A 210 13.40 -14.46 5.23
CA PRO A 210 14.68 -14.01 4.68
C PRO A 210 15.78 -14.63 5.56
N GLY A 211 16.32 -15.78 5.17
CA GLY A 211 17.38 -16.44 5.93
C GLY A 211 17.58 -17.95 5.79
N SER A 212 17.01 -18.64 4.81
CA SER A 212 17.33 -20.06 4.56
C SER A 212 17.88 -20.30 3.16
N ASP A 213 18.96 -19.59 2.81
CA ASP A 213 19.94 -20.09 1.83
C ASP A 213 21.23 -20.35 2.59
N ARG A 214 21.40 -21.61 3.03
CA ARG A 214 22.67 -22.34 3.20
C ARG A 214 22.48 -23.56 4.12
N ALA A 215 22.49 -24.72 3.48
CA ALA A 215 22.69 -26.10 3.95
C ALA A 215 21.73 -26.92 3.08
N ASP A 216 22.16 -27.64 2.04
CA ASP A 216 23.15 -28.70 2.13
C ASP A 216 24.00 -28.84 0.85
N ARG A 217 25.14 -29.49 1.06
CA ARG A 217 26.08 -29.97 0.04
C ARG A 217 25.47 -31.09 -0.78
#